data_AF-G4YUB5-F1
#
_entry.id   AF-G4YUB5-F1
#
_cell.length_a   1.000
_cell.length_b   1.000
_cell.length_c   1.000
_cell.angle_alpha   90.00
_cell.angle_beta   90.00
_cell.angle_gamma   90.00
#
_symmetry.space_group_name_H-M   'P 1'
#
loop_
_entity.id
_entity.type
_entity.pdbx_description
1 polymer ?
#
loop_
_entity_poly.entity_id
_entity_poly.type
_entity_poly.pdbx_seq_one_letter_code
_entity_poly.pdbx_strand_id
1 'polypeptide(L)'
;MAAATKTSAGQRAERLKQQAVQLSAEKAANQKVLQHYAKTVYFNDLWVSFLSKMAGLVALMSYLEVQRMRHSPRGLGFIAGFEALSVLIGASTVLFIRRWVNPLLAFKVAFAFSLLQGFWFVVSFYSRFMELPRQAGDLLAEQIPFGLVYFVVCWVSDRFMMRSQDIAKQTANDMRAVLKGKAAEDPDWADVVKIPQDDGPDPIVSIAYPADFTDVMDCFRGVLKINEYSERTLALTLDVIEANPANYTVWYFRRRVLEALGSDLKPELQFTADMALQNPKNYQIWHYRREICNMMRDGSEEKALCEASIDIDSKNYHAWAHRQWAVKTFGLWDGELEYVDKLLLEDVRNNSAWNYRWFVLSNTSGLATAADRQREVDYALEKVSIAVHNESPWNYIRGLIRGHEAAFAAQLKEKAQNILTATPDCIFAAGLLVDLYAKEGTDDTVASATKLLETLMNETDRVRKAYWQFRLTTLKRRA
;
A
#
# COMPACT_ATOMS: atom_id res chain seq x y z
N MET A 1 -3.65 -17.64 -72.19
CA MET A 1 -2.89 -18.04 -70.99
C MET A 1 -1.72 -17.10 -70.84
N ALA A 2 -1.78 -16.16 -69.88
CA ALA A 2 -0.62 -15.36 -69.49
C ALA A 2 -0.57 -15.38 -67.96
N ALA A 3 0.09 -16.42 -67.43
CA ALA A 3 0.42 -16.48 -66.01
C ALA A 3 1.51 -15.44 -65.76
N ALA A 4 1.13 -14.31 -65.17
CA ALA A 4 2.08 -13.30 -64.72
C ALA A 4 2.92 -13.90 -63.58
N THR A 5 4.15 -14.29 -63.91
CA THR A 5 5.15 -14.76 -62.97
C THR A 5 5.46 -13.61 -62.01
N LYS A 6 4.94 -13.66 -60.78
CA LYS A 6 5.32 -12.74 -59.71
C LYS A 6 6.85 -12.79 -59.59
N THR A 7 7.50 -11.65 -59.79
CA THR A 7 8.96 -11.52 -59.67
C THR A 7 9.42 -12.00 -58.29
N SER A 8 10.59 -12.64 -58.23
CA SER A 8 11.24 -13.14 -57.00
C SER A 8 11.21 -12.12 -55.85
N ALA A 9 11.35 -10.82 -56.16
CA ALA A 9 11.26 -9.72 -55.22
C ALA A 9 9.85 -9.54 -54.61
N GLY A 10 8.78 -9.66 -55.40
CA GLY A 10 7.40 -9.56 -54.90
C GLY A 10 7.01 -10.74 -54.01
N GLN A 11 7.50 -11.94 -54.31
CA GLN A 11 7.32 -13.11 -53.45
C GLN A 11 8.11 -12.99 -52.14
N ARG A 12 9.28 -12.35 -52.15
CA ARG A 12 10.09 -12.07 -50.95
C ARG A 12 9.43 -11.02 -50.05
N ALA A 13 8.87 -9.95 -50.64
CA ALA A 13 8.15 -8.91 -49.90
C ALA A 13 6.88 -9.46 -49.21
N GLU A 14 6.13 -10.33 -49.90
CA GLU A 14 4.94 -10.97 -49.32
C GLU A 14 5.30 -11.90 -48.15
N ARG A 15 6.41 -12.65 -48.25
CA ARG A 15 6.91 -13.50 -47.15
C ARG A 15 7.36 -12.67 -45.94
N LEU A 16 8.07 -11.57 -46.17
CA LEU A 16 8.49 -10.66 -45.09
C LEU A 16 7.28 -10.03 -44.38
N LYS A 17 6.25 -9.65 -45.13
CA LYS A 17 5.01 -9.11 -44.58
C LYS A 17 4.25 -10.17 -43.75
N GLN A 18 4.19 -11.42 -44.24
CA GLN A 18 3.60 -12.54 -43.50
C GLN A 18 4.39 -12.86 -42.23
N GLN A 19 5.72 -12.88 -42.28
CA GLN A 19 6.58 -13.06 -41.11
C GLN A 19 6.39 -11.92 -40.09
N ALA A 20 6.33 -10.67 -40.53
CA ALA A 20 6.12 -9.53 -39.64
C ALA A 20 4.75 -9.58 -38.94
N VAL A 21 3.69 -9.97 -39.66
CA VAL A 21 2.36 -10.18 -39.08
C VAL A 21 2.37 -11.33 -38.07
N GLN A 22 3.08 -12.41 -38.36
CA GLN A 22 3.19 -13.56 -37.47
C GLN A 22 3.98 -13.20 -36.19
N LEU A 23 5.07 -12.46 -36.33
CA LEU A 23 5.89 -11.95 -35.22
C LEU A 23 5.12 -10.94 -34.35
N SER A 24 4.33 -10.07 -34.98
CA SER A 24 3.42 -9.12 -34.32
C SER A 24 2.33 -9.83 -33.53
N ALA A 25 1.70 -10.85 -34.12
CA ALA A 25 0.69 -11.67 -33.46
C ALA A 25 1.27 -12.46 -32.28
N GLU A 26 2.49 -12.97 -32.43
CA GLU A 26 3.23 -13.68 -31.37
C GLU A 26 3.60 -12.73 -30.23
N LYS A 27 4.12 -11.52 -30.53
CA LYS A 27 4.39 -10.47 -29.52
C LYS A 27 3.11 -10.06 -28.78
N ALA A 28 2.00 -9.84 -29.48
CA ALA A 28 0.72 -9.48 -28.87
C ALA A 28 0.13 -10.61 -28.01
N ALA A 29 0.27 -11.87 -28.44
CA ALA A 29 -0.13 -13.03 -27.65
C ALA A 29 0.72 -13.14 -26.37
N ASN A 30 2.04 -12.98 -26.48
CA ASN A 30 2.97 -13.01 -25.35
C ASN A 30 2.69 -11.88 -24.34
N GLN A 31 2.36 -10.69 -24.82
CA GLN A 31 1.99 -9.55 -23.97
C GLN A 31 0.66 -9.78 -23.24
N LYS A 32 -0.34 -10.37 -23.90
CA LYS A 32 -1.60 -10.79 -23.24
C LYS A 32 -1.36 -11.86 -22.17
N VAL A 33 -0.47 -12.82 -22.43
CA VAL A 33 -0.07 -13.82 -21.44
C VAL A 33 0.60 -13.16 -20.23
N LEU A 34 1.50 -12.19 -20.45
CA LEU A 34 2.15 -11.43 -19.37
C LEU A 34 1.17 -10.56 -18.57
N GLN A 35 0.17 -9.95 -19.21
CA GLN A 35 -0.89 -9.19 -18.54
C GLN A 35 -1.81 -10.08 -17.71
N HIS A 36 -2.23 -11.23 -18.27
CA HIS A 36 -3.01 -12.23 -17.54
C HIS A 36 -2.23 -12.78 -16.35
N TYR A 37 -0.93 -12.96 -16.52
CA TYR A 37 0.01 -13.32 -15.48
C TYR A 37 0.09 -12.28 -14.36
N ALA A 38 0.29 -10.99 -14.67
CA ALA A 38 0.37 -9.93 -13.67
C ALA A 38 -0.89 -9.85 -12.80
N LYS A 39 -2.08 -9.97 -13.43
CA LYS A 39 -3.37 -10.03 -12.72
C LYS A 39 -3.47 -11.25 -11.80
N THR A 40 -3.01 -12.40 -12.27
CA THR A 40 -3.03 -13.67 -11.50
C THR A 40 -2.08 -13.60 -10.30
N VAL A 41 -0.88 -13.04 -10.48
CA VAL A 41 0.09 -12.83 -9.39
C VAL A 41 -0.44 -11.88 -8.34
N TYR A 42 -0.98 -10.73 -8.76
CA TYR A 42 -1.56 -9.74 -7.84
C TYR A 42 -2.72 -10.31 -7.02
N PHE A 43 -3.67 -10.99 -7.68
CA PHE A 43 -4.80 -11.62 -7.00
C PHE A 43 -4.32 -12.69 -6.01
N ASN A 44 -3.36 -13.54 -6.40
CA ASN A 44 -2.85 -14.59 -5.53
C ASN A 44 -2.07 -14.02 -4.33
N ASP A 45 -1.30 -12.94 -4.49
CA ASP A 45 -0.61 -12.28 -3.37
C ASP A 45 -1.59 -11.66 -2.38
N LEU A 46 -2.67 -11.03 -2.88
CA LEU A 46 -3.76 -10.53 -2.04
C LEU A 46 -4.45 -11.68 -1.30
N TRP A 47 -4.69 -12.80 -1.98
CA TRP A 47 -5.32 -13.99 -1.42
C TRP A 47 -4.46 -14.66 -0.33
N VAL A 48 -3.16 -14.82 -0.57
CA VAL A 48 -2.20 -15.33 0.42
C VAL A 48 -2.14 -14.40 1.63
N SER A 49 -2.17 -13.09 1.40
CA SER A 49 -2.19 -12.08 2.47
C SER A 49 -3.44 -12.19 3.33
N PHE A 50 -4.62 -12.29 2.70
CA PHE A 50 -5.89 -12.51 3.36
C PHE A 50 -5.89 -13.80 4.19
N LEU A 51 -5.55 -14.94 3.57
CA LEU A 51 -5.49 -16.24 4.25
C LEU A 51 -4.51 -16.22 5.42
N SER A 52 -3.34 -15.60 5.26
CA SER A 52 -2.37 -15.47 6.36
C SER A 52 -2.93 -14.71 7.57
N LYS A 53 -3.72 -13.65 7.32
CA LYS A 53 -4.36 -12.86 8.39
C LYS A 53 -5.48 -13.66 9.09
N MET A 54 -6.13 -14.59 8.38
CA MET A 54 -7.14 -15.48 8.98
C MET A 54 -6.56 -16.41 10.05
N ALA A 55 -5.25 -16.69 10.06
CA ALA A 55 -4.60 -17.38 11.17
C ALA A 55 -4.73 -16.62 12.51
N GLY A 56 -4.81 -15.28 12.46
CA GLY A 56 -5.10 -14.45 13.63
C GLY A 56 -6.49 -14.70 14.20
N LEU A 57 -7.48 -14.98 13.34
CA LEU A 57 -8.83 -15.39 13.78
C LEU A 57 -8.81 -16.77 14.42
N VAL A 58 -8.04 -17.73 13.89
CA VAL A 58 -7.87 -19.04 14.54
C VAL A 58 -7.30 -18.86 15.95
N ALA A 59 -6.26 -18.04 16.10
CA ALA A 59 -5.67 -17.75 17.41
C ALA A 59 -6.65 -17.02 18.35
N LEU A 60 -7.43 -16.07 17.84
CA LEU A 60 -8.45 -15.36 18.60
C LEU A 60 -9.57 -16.30 19.07
N MET A 61 -10.12 -17.14 18.18
CA MET A 61 -11.16 -18.10 18.52
C MET A 61 -10.66 -19.10 19.56
N SER A 62 -9.45 -19.63 19.37
CA SER A 62 -8.80 -20.50 20.35
C SER A 62 -8.58 -19.82 21.70
N TYR A 63 -8.20 -18.54 21.71
CA TYR A 63 -8.08 -17.77 22.95
C TYR A 63 -9.43 -17.58 23.65
N LEU A 64 -10.48 -17.22 22.92
CA LEU A 64 -11.83 -17.02 23.46
C LEU A 64 -12.38 -18.29 24.08
N GLU A 65 -12.21 -19.45 23.43
CA GLU A 65 -12.62 -20.73 23.99
C GLU A 65 -11.85 -21.08 25.27
N VAL A 66 -10.54 -20.83 25.30
CA VAL A 66 -9.74 -21.00 26.54
C VAL A 66 -10.20 -20.06 27.66
N GLN A 67 -10.56 -18.80 27.36
CA GLN A 67 -11.07 -17.86 28.37
C GLN A 67 -12.44 -18.26 28.91
N ARG A 68 -13.38 -18.68 28.06
CA ARG A 68 -14.68 -19.21 28.50
C ARG A 68 -14.50 -20.38 29.48
N MET A 69 -13.48 -21.21 29.23
CA MET A 69 -13.20 -22.38 30.04
C MET A 69 -12.52 -22.09 31.38
N ARG A 70 -11.89 -20.92 31.57
CA ARG A 70 -11.32 -20.54 32.88
C ARG A 70 -12.38 -20.43 33.98
N HIS A 71 -13.63 -20.16 33.61
CA HIS A 71 -14.77 -20.08 34.53
C HIS A 71 -15.60 -21.37 34.54
N SER A 72 -15.19 -22.40 33.80
CA SER A 72 -15.88 -23.69 33.76
C SER A 72 -15.54 -24.52 35.01
N PRO A 73 -16.51 -25.24 35.60
CA PRO A 73 -16.28 -26.10 36.77
C PRO A 73 -15.23 -27.20 36.60
N ARG A 74 -14.71 -27.40 35.37
CA ARG A 74 -13.84 -28.52 34.98
C ARG A 74 -12.38 -28.13 34.71
N GLY A 75 -12.02 -26.84 34.79
CA GLY A 75 -10.64 -26.36 34.63
C GLY A 75 -10.08 -26.35 33.19
N LEU A 76 -8.79 -26.01 33.07
CA LEU A 76 -8.04 -25.72 31.83
C LEU A 76 -7.49 -26.98 31.09
N GLY A 77 -8.06 -28.17 31.29
CA GLY A 77 -7.48 -29.46 30.86
C GLY A 77 -7.30 -29.67 29.35
N PHE A 78 -7.60 -30.89 28.87
CA PHE A 78 -7.42 -31.32 27.47
C PHE A 78 -7.95 -30.36 26.37
N ILE A 79 -8.93 -29.50 26.70
CA ILE A 79 -9.43 -28.43 25.82
C ILE A 79 -8.35 -27.39 25.49
N ALA A 80 -7.51 -26.99 26.45
CA ALA A 80 -6.40 -26.08 26.17
C ALA A 80 -5.37 -26.73 25.23
N GLY A 81 -5.20 -28.06 25.31
CA GLY A 81 -4.39 -28.83 24.37
C GLY A 81 -4.99 -28.85 22.95
N PHE A 82 -6.31 -29.01 22.83
CA PHE A 82 -7.03 -28.95 21.55
C PHE A 82 -6.92 -27.57 20.89
N GLU A 83 -7.02 -26.50 21.67
CA GLU A 83 -6.87 -25.12 21.18
C GLU A 83 -5.41 -24.75 20.88
N ALA A 84 -4.45 -25.23 21.68
CA ALA A 84 -3.03 -25.12 21.35
C ALA A 84 -2.72 -25.79 20.01
N LEU A 85 -3.34 -26.94 19.73
CA LEU A 85 -3.23 -27.63 18.45
C LEU A 85 -3.82 -26.79 17.30
N SER A 86 -4.96 -26.09 17.50
CA SER A 86 -5.49 -25.13 16.51
C SER A 86 -4.49 -24.04 16.15
N VAL A 87 -3.82 -23.46 17.15
CA VAL A 87 -2.81 -22.40 16.94
C VAL A 87 -1.57 -22.94 16.22
N LEU A 88 -1.10 -24.14 16.58
CA LEU A 88 0.03 -24.79 15.92
C LEU A 88 -0.28 -25.13 14.46
N ILE A 89 -1.50 -25.60 14.17
CA ILE A 89 -1.98 -25.79 12.79
C ILE A 89 -2.01 -24.45 12.07
N GLY A 90 -2.54 -23.39 12.69
CA GLY A 90 -2.57 -22.04 12.12
C GLY A 90 -1.18 -21.54 11.74
N ALA A 91 -0.22 -21.61 12.66
CA ALA A 91 1.16 -21.17 12.44
C ALA A 91 1.87 -21.99 11.34
N SER A 92 1.77 -23.31 11.39
CA SER A 92 2.37 -24.19 10.36
C SER A 92 1.71 -24.03 8.98
N THR A 93 0.41 -23.73 8.93
CA THR A 93 -0.31 -23.40 7.69
C THR A 93 0.14 -22.07 7.12
N VAL A 94 0.39 -21.04 7.94
CA VAL A 94 0.98 -19.77 7.47
C VAL A 94 2.37 -20.00 6.89
N LEU A 95 3.23 -20.77 7.58
CA LEU A 95 4.54 -21.14 7.09
C LEU A 95 4.47 -21.87 5.74
N PHE A 96 3.47 -22.73 5.56
CA PHE A 96 3.18 -23.43 4.32
C PHE A 96 2.77 -22.48 3.19
N ILE A 97 1.73 -21.65 3.36
CA ILE A 97 1.22 -20.78 2.28
C ILE A 97 2.15 -19.61 1.95
N ARG A 98 2.92 -19.11 2.92
CA ARG A 98 3.91 -18.03 2.72
C ARG A 98 5.25 -18.51 2.18
N ARG A 99 5.47 -19.83 2.13
CA ARG A 99 6.73 -20.45 1.67
C ARG A 99 7.98 -19.95 2.44
N TRP A 100 7.83 -19.54 3.71
CA TRP A 100 8.94 -19.03 4.53
C TRP A 100 9.98 -20.10 4.90
N VAL A 101 9.55 -21.36 4.92
CA VAL A 101 10.39 -22.55 5.14
C VAL A 101 10.09 -23.56 4.04
N ASN A 102 10.78 -24.72 4.05
CA ASN A 102 10.50 -25.79 3.09
C ASN A 102 8.99 -26.12 3.09
N PRO A 103 8.27 -25.86 1.99
CA PRO A 103 6.81 -25.92 1.99
C PRO A 103 6.28 -27.34 2.14
N LEU A 104 7.04 -28.34 1.68
CA LEU A 104 6.70 -29.74 1.88
C LEU A 104 6.76 -30.12 3.36
N LEU A 105 7.77 -29.60 4.08
CA LEU A 105 7.92 -29.83 5.51
C LEU A 105 6.81 -29.13 6.30
N ALA A 106 6.56 -27.85 6.03
CA ALA A 106 5.48 -27.09 6.67
C ALA A 106 4.09 -27.73 6.41
N PHE A 107 3.84 -28.17 5.17
CA PHE A 107 2.64 -28.92 4.83
C PHE A 107 2.51 -30.21 5.64
N LYS A 108 3.57 -31.04 5.71
CA LYS A 108 3.56 -32.30 6.46
C LYS A 108 3.23 -32.08 7.94
N VAL A 109 3.79 -31.03 8.53
CA VAL A 109 3.52 -30.66 9.93
C VAL A 109 2.07 -30.21 10.11
N ALA A 110 1.59 -29.27 9.29
CA ALA A 110 0.21 -28.78 9.36
C ALA A 110 -0.81 -29.90 9.10
N PHE A 111 -0.53 -30.78 8.14
CA PHE A 111 -1.36 -31.93 7.79
C PHE A 111 -1.42 -32.95 8.94
N ALA A 112 -0.27 -33.30 9.53
CA ALA A 112 -0.22 -34.25 10.65
C ALA A 112 -1.00 -33.74 11.86
N PHE A 113 -0.82 -32.46 12.23
CA PHE A 113 -1.58 -31.86 13.33
C PHE A 113 -3.09 -31.74 13.00
N SER A 114 -3.44 -31.46 11.75
CA SER A 114 -4.83 -31.41 11.30
C SER A 114 -5.52 -32.78 11.37
N LEU A 115 -4.81 -33.86 11.00
CA LEU A 115 -5.31 -35.22 11.17
C LEU A 115 -5.53 -35.57 12.64
N LEU A 116 -4.57 -35.19 13.51
CA LEU A 116 -4.69 -35.41 14.95
C LEU A 116 -5.90 -34.66 15.53
N GLN A 117 -6.08 -33.39 15.16
CA GLN A 117 -7.21 -32.58 15.61
C GLN A 117 -8.55 -33.11 15.06
N GLY A 118 -8.58 -33.53 13.80
CA GLY A 118 -9.75 -34.12 13.16
C GLY A 118 -10.15 -35.44 13.81
N PHE A 119 -9.20 -36.32 14.07
CA PHE A 119 -9.46 -37.59 14.76
C PHE A 119 -10.03 -37.35 16.16
N TRP A 120 -9.41 -36.45 16.93
CA TRP A 120 -9.90 -36.07 18.25
C TRP A 120 -11.33 -35.52 18.16
N PHE A 121 -11.61 -34.61 17.22
CA PHE A 121 -12.94 -34.06 17.02
C PHE A 121 -13.98 -35.12 16.67
N VAL A 122 -13.67 -36.02 15.73
CA VAL A 122 -14.57 -37.10 15.30
C VAL A 122 -14.85 -38.09 16.43
N VAL A 123 -13.84 -38.47 17.21
CA VAL A 123 -14.02 -39.36 18.37
C VAL A 123 -14.94 -38.71 19.40
N SER A 124 -14.69 -37.46 19.78
CA SER A 124 -15.56 -36.75 20.74
C SER A 124 -16.95 -36.46 20.18
N PHE A 125 -17.10 -36.27 18.86
CA PHE A 125 -18.40 -36.17 18.21
C PHE A 125 -19.16 -37.49 18.24
N TYR A 126 -18.50 -38.59 17.91
CA TYR A 126 -19.07 -39.94 17.91
C TYR A 126 -19.50 -40.36 19.33
N SER A 127 -18.67 -40.14 20.35
CA SER A 127 -19.03 -40.41 21.74
C SER A 127 -20.28 -39.66 22.18
N ARG A 128 -20.43 -38.40 21.76
CA ARG A 128 -21.64 -37.59 22.01
C ARG A 128 -22.86 -38.12 21.25
N PHE A 129 -22.68 -38.45 19.97
CA PHE A 129 -23.76 -38.94 19.10
C PHE A 129 -24.32 -40.28 19.58
N MET A 130 -23.45 -41.16 20.09
CA MET A 130 -23.81 -42.47 20.64
C MET A 130 -24.21 -42.44 22.12
N GLU A 131 -24.33 -41.24 22.72
CA GLU A 131 -24.66 -41.03 24.13
C GLU A 131 -23.77 -41.83 25.11
N LEU A 132 -22.51 -42.07 24.73
CA LEU A 132 -21.57 -42.78 25.57
C LEU A 132 -21.21 -41.93 26.80
N PRO A 133 -20.85 -42.55 27.94
CA PRO A 133 -20.38 -41.83 29.11
C PRO A 133 -19.19 -40.94 28.73
N ARG A 134 -19.28 -39.64 29.04
CA ARG A 134 -18.22 -38.67 28.74
C ARG A 134 -16.91 -39.08 29.41
N GLN A 135 -15.85 -39.14 28.62
CA GLN A 135 -14.50 -39.49 29.06
C GLN A 135 -13.61 -38.25 29.20
N ALA A 136 -12.50 -38.39 29.93
CA ALA A 136 -11.49 -37.33 30.03
C ALA A 136 -10.89 -37.07 28.64
N GLY A 137 -10.99 -35.82 28.16
CA GLY A 137 -10.55 -35.43 26.83
C GLY A 137 -11.69 -35.20 25.83
N ASP A 138 -12.94 -35.49 26.19
CA ASP A 138 -14.08 -35.19 25.32
C ASP A 138 -14.30 -33.69 25.14
N LEU A 139 -14.48 -33.29 23.88
CA LEU A 139 -14.80 -31.92 23.50
C LEU A 139 -16.24 -31.54 23.85
N LEU A 140 -16.46 -30.23 24.02
CA LEU A 140 -17.78 -29.66 24.25
C LEU A 140 -18.66 -29.72 23.00
N ALA A 141 -19.97 -29.53 23.21
CA ALA A 141 -20.97 -29.50 22.15
C ALA A 141 -20.62 -28.50 21.04
N GLU A 142 -20.17 -27.32 21.47
CA GLU A 142 -19.97 -26.12 20.67
C GLU A 142 -18.54 -25.97 20.12
N GLN A 143 -17.63 -26.87 20.49
CA GLN A 143 -16.24 -26.79 20.03
C GLN A 143 -16.13 -27.17 18.55
N ILE A 144 -15.34 -26.38 17.83
CA ILE A 144 -15.11 -26.54 16.39
C ILE A 144 -13.59 -26.66 16.17
N PRO A 145 -13.13 -27.57 15.30
CA PRO A 145 -11.70 -27.73 15.00
C PRO A 145 -11.21 -26.61 14.07
N PHE A 146 -11.11 -25.38 14.57
CA PHE A 146 -10.77 -24.20 13.76
C PHE A 146 -9.43 -24.31 13.04
N GLY A 147 -8.43 -24.94 13.66
CA GLY A 147 -7.15 -25.24 13.03
C GLY A 147 -7.30 -26.08 11.76
N LEU A 148 -7.96 -27.23 11.86
CA LEU A 148 -8.25 -28.13 10.74
C LEU A 148 -9.05 -27.43 9.64
N VAL A 149 -10.13 -26.71 9.99
CA VAL A 149 -10.96 -25.99 9.01
C VAL A 149 -10.12 -24.98 8.23
N TYR A 150 -9.31 -24.19 8.93
CA TYR A 150 -8.41 -23.22 8.33
C TYR A 150 -7.36 -23.89 7.43
N PHE A 151 -6.74 -24.99 7.88
CA PHE A 151 -5.77 -25.73 7.08
C PHE A 151 -6.39 -26.26 5.77
N VAL A 152 -7.60 -26.83 5.81
CA VAL A 152 -8.29 -27.34 4.61
C VAL A 152 -8.55 -26.22 3.60
N VAL A 153 -9.07 -25.07 4.06
CA VAL A 153 -9.32 -23.90 3.19
C VAL A 153 -8.02 -23.42 2.54
N CYS A 154 -6.94 -23.32 3.31
CA CYS A 154 -5.63 -22.91 2.81
C CYS A 154 -5.02 -23.93 1.85
N TRP A 155 -5.14 -25.24 2.13
CA TRP A 155 -4.62 -26.29 1.29
C TRP A 155 -5.36 -26.41 -0.06
N VAL A 156 -6.69 -26.30 -0.04
CA VAL A 156 -7.50 -26.25 -1.27
C VAL A 156 -7.13 -25.00 -2.08
N SER A 157 -7.02 -23.83 -1.43
CA SER A 157 -6.58 -22.60 -2.08
C SER A 157 -5.18 -22.72 -2.68
N ASP A 158 -4.27 -23.42 -2.00
CA ASP A 158 -2.91 -23.64 -2.49
C ASP A 158 -2.90 -24.47 -3.77
N ARG A 159 -3.67 -25.55 -3.79
CA ARG A 159 -3.72 -26.51 -4.90
C ARG A 159 -4.35 -25.93 -6.17
N PHE A 160 -5.35 -25.06 -6.03
CA PHE A 160 -6.09 -24.53 -7.18
C PHE A 160 -5.72 -23.10 -7.56
N MET A 161 -5.10 -22.32 -6.67
CA MET A 161 -4.79 -20.90 -6.91
C MET A 161 -3.30 -20.62 -6.75
N MET A 162 -2.69 -20.94 -5.60
CA MET A 162 -1.30 -20.51 -5.31
C MET A 162 -0.24 -21.28 -6.11
N ARG A 163 -0.41 -22.59 -6.35
CA ARG A 163 0.55 -23.40 -7.13
C ARG A 163 0.57 -23.04 -8.62
N SER A 164 -0.51 -22.45 -9.13
CA SER A 164 -0.56 -21.89 -10.49
C SER A 164 0.33 -20.64 -10.61
N GLN A 165 0.56 -19.92 -9.51
CA GLN A 165 1.39 -18.72 -9.46
C GLN A 165 2.87 -19.02 -9.67
N ASP A 166 3.40 -20.08 -9.07
CA ASP A 166 4.81 -20.47 -9.19
C ASP A 166 5.12 -20.97 -10.61
N ILE A 167 4.23 -21.80 -11.17
CA ILE A 167 4.33 -22.28 -12.55
C ILE A 167 4.21 -21.10 -13.52
N ALA A 168 3.28 -20.16 -13.28
CA ALA A 168 3.13 -18.98 -14.12
C ALA A 168 4.30 -17.99 -13.95
N LYS A 169 4.90 -17.87 -12.75
CA LYS A 169 6.10 -17.05 -12.48
C LYS A 169 7.29 -17.59 -13.24
N GLN A 170 7.49 -18.91 -13.18
CA GLN A 170 8.56 -19.57 -13.91
C GLN A 170 8.33 -19.49 -15.43
N THR A 171 7.12 -19.76 -15.92
CA THR A 171 6.77 -19.63 -17.34
C THR A 171 6.94 -18.19 -17.86
N ALA A 172 6.56 -17.17 -17.08
CA ALA A 172 6.73 -15.77 -17.47
C ALA A 172 8.20 -15.34 -17.47
N ASN A 173 8.98 -15.80 -16.50
CA ASN A 173 10.43 -15.54 -16.45
C ASN A 173 11.17 -16.27 -17.56
N ASP A 174 10.81 -17.52 -17.84
CA ASP A 174 11.36 -18.32 -18.94
C ASP A 174 10.99 -17.68 -20.29
N MET A 175 9.75 -17.22 -20.45
CA MET A 175 9.31 -16.53 -21.66
C MET A 175 10.00 -15.16 -21.81
N ARG A 176 10.19 -14.41 -20.73
CA ARG A 176 10.99 -13.17 -20.72
C ARG A 176 12.45 -13.44 -21.07
N ALA A 177 13.05 -14.50 -20.54
CA ALA A 177 14.44 -14.88 -20.84
C ALA A 177 14.60 -15.29 -22.32
N VAL A 178 13.64 -16.03 -22.88
CA VAL A 178 13.61 -16.40 -24.31
C VAL A 178 13.40 -15.18 -25.21
N LEU A 179 12.56 -14.23 -24.80
CA LEU A 179 12.34 -12.99 -25.54
C LEU A 179 13.54 -12.03 -25.44
N LYS A 180 14.19 -11.93 -24.27
CA LYS A 180 15.39 -11.10 -24.03
C LYS A 180 16.65 -11.68 -24.68
N GLY A 181 16.81 -13.01 -24.72
CA GLY A 181 17.90 -13.67 -25.44
C GLY A 181 17.89 -13.42 -26.96
N LYS A 182 16.73 -13.07 -27.54
CA LYS A 182 16.61 -12.65 -28.94
C LYS A 182 16.98 -11.17 -29.17
N ALA A 183 17.03 -10.33 -28.13
CA ALA A 183 17.29 -8.89 -28.26
C ALA A 183 18.80 -8.55 -28.41
N ALA A 184 19.70 -9.36 -27.85
CA ALA A 184 21.15 -9.17 -27.97
C ALA A 184 21.66 -9.32 -29.43
N GLU A 185 20.88 -9.99 -30.28
CA GLU A 185 21.13 -10.16 -31.73
C GLU A 185 20.04 -9.47 -32.57
N ASP A 186 19.31 -8.50 -32.01
CA ASP A 186 18.22 -7.83 -32.74
C ASP A 186 18.80 -7.06 -33.95
N PRO A 187 18.53 -7.49 -35.20
CA PRO A 187 19.03 -6.82 -36.40
C PRO A 187 18.58 -5.36 -36.47
N ASP A 188 17.47 -5.02 -35.78
CA ASP A 188 16.90 -3.68 -35.76
C ASP A 188 17.78 -2.66 -35.01
N TRP A 189 18.82 -3.09 -34.28
CA TRP A 189 19.77 -2.21 -33.59
C TRP A 189 21.20 -2.22 -34.18
N ALA A 190 21.42 -2.94 -35.28
CA ALA A 190 22.77 -3.09 -35.86
C ALA A 190 23.39 -1.78 -36.36
N ASP A 191 22.58 -0.76 -36.63
CA ASP A 191 23.02 0.59 -37.05
C ASP A 191 23.38 1.51 -35.87
N VAL A 192 23.04 1.14 -34.64
CA VAL A 192 23.34 1.93 -33.45
C VAL A 192 24.60 1.41 -32.77
N VAL A 193 25.60 2.28 -32.66
CA VAL A 193 26.82 1.98 -31.88
C VAL A 193 26.47 2.02 -30.39
N LYS A 194 26.55 0.87 -29.71
CA LYS A 194 26.40 0.77 -28.25
C LYS A 194 27.56 1.51 -27.57
N ILE A 195 27.24 2.35 -26.57
CA ILE A 195 28.21 3.20 -25.87
C ILE A 195 28.33 2.72 -24.41
N PRO A 196 29.48 2.13 -24.02
CA PRO A 196 29.75 1.73 -22.65
C PRO A 196 29.65 2.89 -21.65
N GLN A 197 29.34 2.58 -20.40
CA GLN A 197 29.49 3.55 -19.31
C GLN A 197 30.97 3.88 -19.11
N ASP A 198 31.31 5.17 -19.12
CA ASP A 198 32.64 5.67 -18.76
C ASP A 198 32.65 6.10 -17.30
N ASP A 199 33.14 5.23 -16.41
CA ASP A 199 33.34 5.50 -14.98
C ASP A 199 34.78 5.98 -14.67
N GLY A 200 35.59 6.25 -15.71
CA GLY A 200 36.99 6.64 -15.57
C GLY A 200 37.95 5.47 -15.27
N PRO A 201 39.26 5.75 -15.13
CA PRO A 201 40.28 4.72 -14.91
C PRO A 201 40.23 4.10 -13.51
N ASP A 202 39.76 4.85 -12.50
CA ASP A 202 39.67 4.44 -11.09
C ASP A 202 38.22 4.59 -10.58
N PRO A 203 37.31 3.69 -10.97
CA PRO A 203 35.89 3.85 -10.72
C PRO A 203 35.56 3.72 -9.22
N ILE A 204 34.82 4.68 -8.67
CA ILE A 204 34.27 4.63 -7.31
C ILE A 204 32.81 4.19 -7.35
N VAL A 205 32.35 3.49 -6.30
CA VAL A 205 30.98 2.95 -6.19
C VAL A 205 30.51 2.19 -7.45
N SER A 206 31.44 1.53 -8.14
CA SER A 206 31.15 0.75 -9.35
C SER A 206 30.18 -0.39 -9.03
N ILE A 207 29.14 -0.50 -9.86
CA ILE A 207 28.12 -1.53 -9.74
C ILE A 207 28.49 -2.66 -10.70
N ALA A 208 28.57 -3.89 -10.18
CA ALA A 208 28.75 -5.08 -11.00
C ALA A 208 27.44 -5.44 -11.73
N TYR A 209 27.15 -4.74 -12.83
CA TYR A 209 25.94 -4.94 -13.62
C TYR A 209 25.92 -6.33 -14.29
N PRO A 210 24.77 -7.01 -14.33
CA PRO A 210 24.61 -8.17 -15.19
C PRO A 210 24.65 -7.77 -16.67
N ALA A 211 25.03 -8.70 -17.54
CA ALA A 211 25.33 -8.42 -18.95
C ALA A 211 24.14 -7.82 -19.72
N ASP A 212 22.92 -8.23 -19.37
CA ASP A 212 21.68 -7.72 -19.95
C ASP A 212 21.43 -6.25 -19.60
N PHE A 213 21.68 -5.86 -18.35
CA PHE A 213 21.61 -4.46 -17.92
C PHE A 213 22.61 -3.60 -18.69
N THR A 214 23.87 -4.06 -18.78
CA THR A 214 24.92 -3.36 -19.52
C THR A 214 24.53 -3.19 -20.98
N ASP A 215 24.05 -4.25 -21.64
CA ASP A 215 23.68 -4.21 -23.05
C ASP A 215 22.56 -3.20 -23.35
N VAL A 216 21.48 -3.23 -22.56
CA VAL A 216 20.35 -2.30 -22.68
C VAL A 216 20.79 -0.85 -22.44
N MET A 217 21.59 -0.61 -21.41
CA MET A 217 22.06 0.73 -21.07
C MET A 217 23.06 1.27 -22.10
N ASP A 218 23.92 0.42 -22.65
CA ASP A 218 24.89 0.83 -23.67
C ASP A 218 24.19 1.17 -24.99
N CYS A 219 23.18 0.38 -25.36
CA CYS A 219 22.29 0.72 -26.47
C CYS A 219 21.57 2.06 -26.22
N PHE A 220 20.98 2.24 -25.04
CA PHE A 220 20.31 3.49 -24.67
C PHE A 220 21.22 4.72 -24.72
N ARG A 221 22.48 4.61 -24.26
CA ARG A 221 23.48 5.70 -24.39
C ARG A 221 23.79 6.00 -25.86
N GLY A 222 23.89 4.97 -26.71
CA GLY A 222 24.04 5.12 -28.17
C GLY A 222 22.90 5.91 -28.80
N VAL A 223 21.66 5.49 -28.54
CA VAL A 223 20.44 6.16 -29.00
C VAL A 223 20.34 7.60 -28.51
N LEU A 224 20.67 7.82 -27.23
CA LEU A 224 20.68 9.16 -26.63
C LEU A 224 21.72 10.07 -27.30
N LYS A 225 22.89 9.55 -27.66
CA LYS A 225 23.97 10.29 -28.31
C LYS A 225 23.59 10.77 -29.71
N ILE A 226 22.89 9.93 -30.49
CA ILE A 226 22.39 10.29 -31.83
C ILE A 226 21.04 11.02 -31.76
N ASN A 227 20.44 11.10 -30.57
CA ASN A 227 19.18 11.79 -30.29
C ASN A 227 18.04 11.32 -31.22
N GLU A 228 17.93 10.01 -31.40
CA GLU A 228 16.90 9.39 -32.25
C GLU A 228 15.53 9.39 -31.57
N TYR A 229 14.49 9.78 -32.31
CA TYR A 229 13.09 9.66 -31.91
C TYR A 229 12.34 8.74 -32.87
N SER A 230 12.16 7.49 -32.46
CA SER A 230 11.53 6.45 -33.26
C SER A 230 10.69 5.49 -32.40
N GLU A 231 9.83 4.69 -33.03
CA GLU A 231 9.06 3.64 -32.35
C GLU A 231 9.97 2.59 -31.68
N ARG A 232 11.13 2.26 -32.30
CA ARG A 232 12.10 1.35 -31.67
C ARG A 232 12.76 1.99 -30.45
N THR A 233 13.06 3.28 -30.48
CA THR A 233 13.53 4.02 -29.30
C THR A 233 12.48 4.01 -28.20
N LEU A 234 11.20 4.20 -28.54
CA LEU A 234 10.12 4.12 -27.56
C LEU A 234 10.06 2.73 -26.91
N ALA A 235 10.23 1.66 -27.68
CA ALA A 235 10.32 0.30 -27.15
C ALA A 235 11.54 0.11 -26.23
N LEU A 236 12.73 0.54 -26.65
CA LEU A 236 13.96 0.45 -25.84
C LEU A 236 13.83 1.15 -24.48
N THR A 237 13.14 2.30 -24.43
CA THR A 237 12.93 3.00 -23.16
C THR A 237 12.13 2.15 -22.16
N LEU A 238 11.26 1.22 -22.60
CA LEU A 238 10.58 0.28 -21.71
C LEU A 238 11.58 -0.68 -21.05
N ASP A 239 12.51 -1.22 -21.83
CA ASP A 239 13.53 -2.15 -21.33
C ASP A 239 14.44 -1.46 -20.29
N VAL A 240 14.83 -0.22 -20.57
CA VAL A 240 15.63 0.60 -19.64
C VAL A 240 14.83 0.92 -18.36
N ILE A 241 13.53 1.21 -18.47
CA ILE A 241 12.65 1.46 -17.31
C ILE A 241 12.45 0.18 -16.49
N GLU A 242 12.29 -0.99 -17.14
CA GLU A 242 12.19 -2.28 -16.47
C GLU A 242 13.48 -2.60 -15.69
N ALA A 243 14.64 -2.29 -16.29
CA ALA A 243 15.94 -2.47 -15.68
C ALA A 243 16.19 -1.51 -14.50
N ASN A 244 15.81 -0.24 -14.64
CA ASN A 244 15.93 0.76 -13.60
C ASN A 244 14.84 1.85 -13.70
N PRO A 245 13.70 1.69 -13.00
CA PRO A 245 12.61 2.65 -13.07
C PRO A 245 12.94 3.99 -12.38
N ALA A 246 14.06 4.09 -11.65
CA ALA A 246 14.50 5.33 -11.03
C ALA A 246 15.41 6.19 -11.94
N ASN A 247 15.78 5.69 -13.11
CA ASN A 247 16.59 6.44 -14.08
C ASN A 247 15.75 7.57 -14.70
N TYR A 248 15.91 8.79 -14.19
CA TYR A 248 15.11 9.95 -14.65
C TYR A 248 15.42 10.35 -16.12
N THR A 249 16.60 10.02 -16.63
CA THR A 249 17.00 10.34 -18.01
C THR A 249 16.15 9.58 -19.02
N VAL A 250 15.85 8.30 -18.77
CA VAL A 250 14.98 7.53 -19.67
C VAL A 250 13.55 8.05 -19.67
N TRP A 251 12.99 8.43 -18.52
CA TRP A 251 11.65 9.00 -18.44
C TRP A 251 11.53 10.32 -19.21
N TYR A 252 12.53 11.19 -19.06
CA TYR A 252 12.61 12.42 -19.85
C TYR A 252 12.69 12.12 -21.35
N PHE A 253 13.56 11.20 -21.76
CA PHE A 253 13.77 10.89 -23.17
C PHE A 253 12.53 10.22 -23.78
N ARG A 254 11.89 9.29 -23.05
CA ARG A 254 10.62 8.66 -23.44
C ARG A 254 9.53 9.68 -23.71
N ARG A 255 9.38 10.71 -22.86
CA ARG A 255 8.41 11.80 -23.11
C ARG A 255 8.69 12.50 -24.44
N ARG A 256 9.96 12.85 -24.70
CA ARG A 256 10.36 13.51 -25.95
C ARG A 256 10.11 12.66 -27.19
N VAL A 257 10.30 11.35 -27.08
CA VAL A 257 10.01 10.40 -28.16
C VAL A 257 8.51 10.37 -28.44
N LEU A 258 7.65 10.27 -27.42
CA LEU A 258 6.19 10.32 -27.58
C LEU A 258 5.73 11.64 -28.22
N GLU A 259 6.28 12.77 -27.77
CA GLU A 259 6.00 14.10 -28.35
C GLU A 259 6.39 14.17 -29.83
N ALA A 260 7.58 13.70 -30.17
CA ALA A 260 8.09 13.73 -31.55
C ALA A 260 7.31 12.81 -32.49
N LEU A 261 6.83 11.67 -32.00
CA LEU A 261 6.02 10.71 -32.76
C LEU A 261 4.55 11.13 -32.88
N GLY A 262 4.07 12.04 -32.03
CA GLY A 262 2.65 12.37 -31.95
C GLY A 262 1.80 11.16 -31.53
N SER A 263 2.36 10.29 -30.67
CA SER A 263 1.73 9.04 -30.24
C SER A 263 0.43 9.28 -29.47
N ASP A 264 -0.49 8.29 -29.51
CA ASP A 264 -1.62 8.25 -28.58
C ASP A 264 -1.10 8.06 -27.15
N LEU A 265 -1.51 8.95 -26.24
CA LEU A 265 -1.06 8.97 -24.85
C LEU A 265 -1.94 8.12 -23.93
N LYS A 266 -3.10 7.62 -24.39
CA LYS A 266 -3.95 6.74 -23.57
C LYS A 266 -3.27 5.43 -23.17
N PRO A 267 -2.57 4.71 -24.07
CA PRO A 267 -1.76 3.55 -23.66
C PRO A 267 -0.69 3.90 -22.63
N GLU A 268 -0.11 5.11 -22.73
CA GLU A 268 0.91 5.58 -21.79
C GLU A 268 0.32 5.86 -20.39
N LEU A 269 -0.91 6.39 -20.32
CA LEU A 269 -1.64 6.50 -19.06
C LEU A 269 -1.86 5.14 -18.39
N GLN A 270 -2.23 4.11 -19.15
CA GLN A 270 -2.37 2.76 -18.57
C GLN A 270 -1.04 2.21 -18.09
N PHE A 271 0.02 2.35 -18.91
CA PHE A 271 1.37 1.92 -18.53
C PHE A 271 1.84 2.59 -17.23
N THR A 272 1.68 3.91 -17.11
CA THR A 272 2.09 4.64 -15.91
C THR A 272 1.22 4.30 -14.68
N ALA A 273 -0.06 3.96 -14.88
CA ALA A 273 -0.92 3.47 -13.79
C ALA A 273 -0.38 2.14 -13.24
N ASP A 274 -0.10 1.18 -14.13
CA ASP A 274 0.45 -0.12 -13.76
C ASP A 274 1.80 0.03 -13.05
N MET A 275 2.67 0.90 -13.57
CA MET A 275 3.98 1.19 -12.98
C MET A 275 3.86 1.86 -11.61
N ALA A 276 2.91 2.78 -11.42
CA ALA A 276 2.69 3.46 -10.14
C ALA A 276 2.18 2.49 -9.07
N LEU A 277 1.37 1.49 -9.43
CA LEU A 277 0.90 0.48 -8.49
C LEU A 277 1.98 -0.56 -8.16
N GLN A 278 2.84 -0.90 -9.12
CA GLN A 278 3.97 -1.82 -8.91
C GLN A 278 5.12 -1.19 -8.13
N ASN A 279 5.42 0.09 -8.39
CA ASN A 279 6.54 0.83 -7.81
C ASN A 279 6.05 2.13 -7.13
N PRO A 280 5.20 2.03 -6.09
CA PRO A 280 4.43 3.16 -5.55
C PRO A 280 5.25 4.28 -4.91
N LYS A 281 6.53 4.04 -4.62
CA LYS A 281 7.44 4.98 -3.95
C LYS A 281 8.54 5.54 -4.87
N ASN A 282 8.33 5.46 -6.18
CA ASN A 282 9.27 5.96 -7.18
C ASN A 282 8.86 7.36 -7.66
N TYR A 283 9.74 8.35 -7.52
CA TYR A 283 9.45 9.74 -7.89
C TYR A 283 9.20 9.92 -9.39
N GLN A 284 9.98 9.25 -10.23
CA GLN A 284 9.99 9.45 -11.68
C GLN A 284 8.66 9.01 -12.29
N ILE A 285 8.09 7.90 -11.84
CA ILE A 285 6.81 7.38 -12.33
C ILE A 285 5.67 8.38 -12.06
N TRP A 286 5.55 8.85 -10.82
CA TRP A 286 4.52 9.83 -10.45
C TRP A 286 4.70 11.16 -11.17
N HIS A 287 5.94 11.63 -11.29
CA HIS A 287 6.24 12.84 -12.05
C HIS A 287 5.87 12.68 -13.53
N TYR A 288 6.32 11.59 -14.15
CA TYR A 288 6.06 11.31 -15.56
C TYR A 288 4.56 11.19 -15.85
N ARG A 289 3.79 10.56 -14.96
CA ARG A 289 2.32 10.53 -15.08
C ARG A 289 1.70 11.93 -15.13
N ARG A 290 2.19 12.87 -14.30
CA ARG A 290 1.72 14.27 -14.35
C ARG A 290 1.99 14.92 -15.69
N GLU A 291 3.17 14.67 -16.25
CA GLU A 291 3.55 15.18 -17.57
C GLU A 291 2.62 14.65 -18.66
N ILE A 292 2.32 13.34 -18.66
CA ILE A 292 1.37 12.75 -19.61
C ILE A 292 -0.03 13.36 -19.48
N CYS A 293 -0.53 13.50 -18.25
CA CYS A 293 -1.81 14.15 -17.99
C CYS A 293 -1.84 15.63 -18.45
N ASN A 294 -0.73 16.36 -18.25
CA ASN A 294 -0.60 17.75 -18.72
C ASN A 294 -0.60 17.84 -20.25
N MET A 295 0.10 16.93 -20.93
CA MET A 295 0.12 16.85 -22.39
C MET A 295 -1.29 16.55 -22.94
N MET A 296 -2.03 15.66 -22.28
CA MET A 296 -3.42 15.33 -22.63
C MET A 296 -4.43 16.40 -22.22
N ARG A 297 -4.08 17.24 -21.23
CA ARG A 297 -4.99 18.14 -20.52
C ARG A 297 -6.19 17.41 -19.93
N ASP A 298 -5.96 16.19 -19.45
CA ASP A 298 -6.98 15.31 -18.88
C ASP A 298 -6.43 14.67 -17.60
N GLY A 299 -7.22 14.74 -16.53
CA GLY A 299 -6.95 14.13 -15.24
C GLY A 299 -8.11 13.29 -14.71
N SER A 300 -9.07 12.92 -15.56
CA SER A 300 -10.31 12.25 -15.18
C SER A 300 -10.10 10.90 -14.47
N GLU A 301 -9.00 10.19 -14.79
CA GLU A 301 -8.65 8.89 -14.20
C GLU A 301 -7.82 9.00 -12.90
N GLU A 302 -7.31 10.19 -12.57
CA GLU A 302 -6.28 10.33 -11.52
C GLU A 302 -6.82 10.08 -10.12
N LYS A 303 -8.10 10.40 -9.88
CA LYS A 303 -8.77 10.09 -8.62
C LYS A 303 -8.84 8.59 -8.37
N ALA A 304 -9.15 7.81 -9.41
CA ALA A 304 -9.25 6.35 -9.31
C ALA A 304 -7.87 5.70 -9.10
N LEU A 305 -6.83 6.17 -9.81
CA LEU A 305 -5.47 5.68 -9.57
C LEU A 305 -5.00 5.99 -8.14
N CYS A 306 -5.18 7.24 -7.68
CA CYS A 306 -4.80 7.63 -6.34
C CYS A 306 -5.54 6.79 -5.29
N GLU A 307 -6.84 6.55 -5.47
CA GLU A 307 -7.61 5.66 -4.58
C GLU A 307 -7.02 4.24 -4.57
N ALA A 308 -6.77 3.63 -5.74
CA ALA A 308 -6.16 2.30 -5.81
C ALA A 308 -4.79 2.24 -5.12
N SER A 309 -3.98 3.31 -5.19
CA SER A 309 -2.69 3.37 -4.49
C SER A 309 -2.83 3.59 -2.98
N ILE A 310 -3.78 4.43 -2.55
CA ILE A 310 -4.07 4.72 -1.14
C ILE A 310 -4.71 3.50 -0.46
N ASP A 311 -5.53 2.71 -1.15
CA ASP A 311 -6.11 1.47 -0.62
C ASP A 311 -5.02 0.42 -0.31
N ILE A 312 -3.90 0.44 -1.06
CA ILE A 312 -2.73 -0.43 -0.80
C ILE A 312 -1.86 0.13 0.33
N ASP A 313 -1.54 1.42 0.29
CA ASP A 313 -0.76 2.14 1.31
C ASP A 313 -1.42 3.50 1.58
N SER A 314 -2.23 3.54 2.64
CA SER A 314 -3.05 4.71 3.00
C SER A 314 -2.24 5.95 3.36
N LYS A 315 -0.91 5.80 3.49
CA LYS A 315 0.04 6.86 3.79
C LYS A 315 1.06 7.08 2.68
N ASN A 316 0.82 6.56 1.47
CA ASN A 316 1.67 6.81 0.32
C ASN A 316 1.71 8.32 -0.01
N TYR A 317 2.84 8.95 0.31
CA TYR A 317 3.03 10.38 0.13
C TYR A 317 2.93 10.81 -1.34
N HIS A 318 3.40 9.99 -2.27
CA HIS A 318 3.33 10.30 -3.69
C HIS A 318 1.89 10.30 -4.19
N ALA A 319 1.10 9.29 -3.80
CA ALA A 319 -0.31 9.21 -4.18
C ALA A 319 -1.11 10.40 -3.65
N TRP A 320 -0.88 10.79 -2.38
CA TRP A 320 -1.52 11.98 -1.80
C TRP A 320 -1.09 13.28 -2.49
N ALA A 321 0.21 13.47 -2.71
CA ALA A 321 0.72 14.65 -3.41
C ALA A 321 0.21 14.72 -4.86
N HIS A 322 0.07 13.57 -5.52
CA HIS A 322 -0.48 13.46 -6.86
C HIS A 322 -1.97 13.76 -6.90
N ARG A 323 -2.74 13.25 -5.94
CA ARG A 323 -4.18 13.55 -5.82
C ARG A 323 -4.42 15.05 -5.63
N GLN A 324 -3.68 15.69 -4.73
CA GLN A 324 -3.75 17.14 -4.53
C GLN A 324 -3.44 17.93 -5.80
N TRP A 325 -2.38 17.53 -6.52
CA TRP A 325 -2.03 18.14 -7.80
C TRP A 325 -3.13 17.95 -8.85
N ALA A 326 -3.67 16.74 -9.01
CA ALA A 326 -4.68 16.44 -10.02
C ALA A 326 -5.99 17.20 -9.74
N VAL A 327 -6.47 17.15 -8.50
CA VAL A 327 -7.68 17.85 -8.07
C VAL A 327 -7.55 19.36 -8.30
N LYS A 328 -6.42 19.95 -7.95
CA LYS A 328 -6.18 21.37 -8.14
C LYS A 328 -6.04 21.76 -9.62
N THR A 329 -5.30 20.97 -10.39
CA THR A 329 -4.98 21.28 -11.81
C THR A 329 -6.22 21.14 -12.69
N PHE A 330 -7.06 20.14 -12.44
CA PHE A 330 -8.21 19.81 -13.28
C PHE A 330 -9.57 20.16 -12.65
N GLY A 331 -9.57 20.80 -11.46
CA GLY A 331 -10.80 21.24 -10.78
C GLY A 331 -11.69 20.10 -10.26
N LEU A 332 -11.11 18.94 -9.89
CA LEU A 332 -11.84 17.72 -9.55
C LEU A 332 -12.27 17.65 -8.08
N TRP A 333 -12.88 18.73 -7.57
CA TRP A 333 -13.20 18.89 -6.14
C TRP A 333 -14.39 18.05 -5.66
N ASP A 334 -15.31 17.71 -6.56
CA ASP A 334 -16.54 16.98 -6.24
C ASP A 334 -16.24 15.61 -5.62
N GLY A 335 -16.87 15.27 -4.49
CA GLY A 335 -16.70 13.98 -3.83
C GLY A 335 -15.45 13.85 -2.94
N GLU A 336 -14.59 14.88 -2.85
CA GLU A 336 -13.33 14.77 -2.10
C GLU A 336 -13.52 14.76 -0.57
N LEU A 337 -14.55 15.44 -0.05
CA LEU A 337 -14.85 15.39 1.39
C LEU A 337 -15.48 14.05 1.77
N GLU A 338 -16.35 13.50 0.92
CA GLU A 338 -16.94 12.18 1.09
C GLU A 338 -15.86 11.09 1.08
N TYR A 339 -14.86 11.23 0.21
CA TYR A 339 -13.69 10.35 0.18
C TYR A 339 -12.86 10.45 1.47
N VAL A 340 -12.64 11.67 1.99
CA VAL A 340 -11.99 11.87 3.30
C VAL A 340 -12.78 11.21 4.42
N ASP A 341 -14.10 11.39 4.43
CA ASP A 341 -14.97 10.84 5.47
C ASP A 341 -14.95 9.31 5.46
N LYS A 342 -14.93 8.68 4.28
CA LYS A 342 -14.70 7.23 4.11
C LYS A 342 -13.38 6.82 4.77
N LEU A 343 -12.28 7.48 4.46
CA LEU A 343 -10.96 7.14 4.99
C LEU A 343 -10.84 7.35 6.51
N LEU A 344 -11.47 8.40 7.05
CA LEU A 344 -11.48 8.68 8.48
C LEU A 344 -12.43 7.76 9.25
N LEU A 345 -13.45 7.21 8.60
CA LEU A 345 -14.28 6.14 9.15
C LEU A 345 -13.48 4.81 9.25
N GLU A 346 -12.65 4.52 8.25
CA GLU A 346 -11.77 3.35 8.24
C GLU A 346 -10.61 3.47 9.25
N ASP A 347 -9.91 4.61 9.26
CA ASP A 347 -8.85 4.92 10.23
C ASP A 347 -8.85 6.41 10.61
N VAL A 348 -9.48 6.71 11.74
CA VAL A 348 -9.50 8.07 12.31
C VAL A 348 -8.10 8.61 12.63
N ARG A 349 -7.06 7.77 12.75
CA ARG A 349 -5.67 8.18 13.00
C ARG A 349 -4.89 8.47 11.71
N ASN A 350 -5.51 8.36 10.54
CA ASN A 350 -4.86 8.65 9.28
C ASN A 350 -4.61 10.16 9.11
N ASN A 351 -3.42 10.62 9.55
CA ASN A 351 -3.02 12.02 9.43
C ASN A 351 -2.99 12.53 7.97
N SER A 352 -2.76 11.66 6.99
CA SER A 352 -2.81 12.06 5.58
C SER A 352 -4.23 12.44 5.16
N ALA A 353 -5.25 11.72 5.64
CA ALA A 353 -6.65 12.06 5.41
C ALA A 353 -7.05 13.37 6.12
N TRP A 354 -6.59 13.60 7.36
CA TRP A 354 -6.77 14.89 8.04
C TRP A 354 -6.13 16.07 7.30
N ASN A 355 -4.89 15.89 6.85
CA ASN A 355 -4.20 16.88 6.02
C ASN A 355 -4.93 17.11 4.69
N TYR A 356 -5.46 16.05 4.08
CA TYR A 356 -6.22 16.17 2.85
C TYR A 356 -7.57 16.88 3.04
N ARG A 357 -8.25 16.64 4.17
CA ARG A 357 -9.43 17.42 4.58
C ARG A 357 -9.13 18.91 4.65
N TRP A 358 -8.04 19.27 5.33
CA TRP A 358 -7.56 20.65 5.40
C TRP A 358 -7.29 21.22 4.00
N PHE A 359 -6.62 20.45 3.14
CA PHE A 359 -6.34 20.84 1.76
C PHE A 359 -7.61 21.14 0.98
N VAL A 360 -8.60 20.23 1.00
CA VAL A 360 -9.87 20.42 0.30
C VAL A 360 -10.60 21.66 0.82
N LEU A 361 -10.75 21.79 2.14
CA LEU A 361 -11.50 22.91 2.74
C LEU A 361 -10.79 24.27 2.65
N SER A 362 -9.46 24.28 2.53
CA SER A 362 -8.69 25.53 2.34
C SER A 362 -8.67 25.99 0.88
N ASN A 363 -8.85 25.07 -0.07
CA ASN A 363 -8.93 25.39 -1.50
C ASN A 363 -10.38 25.51 -2.00
N THR A 364 -11.34 25.05 -1.21
CA THR A 364 -12.77 25.37 -1.33
C THR A 364 -13.12 26.46 -0.30
N SER A 365 -14.31 27.06 -0.36
CA SER A 365 -14.73 28.09 0.61
C SER A 365 -15.01 27.54 2.03
N GLY A 366 -14.57 26.31 2.33
CA GLY A 366 -14.93 25.54 3.52
C GLY A 366 -14.28 26.01 4.83
N LEU A 367 -13.39 27.01 4.82
CA LEU A 367 -12.79 27.62 6.02
C LEU A 367 -12.84 29.16 6.01
N ALA A 368 -13.68 29.75 5.14
CA ALA A 368 -13.72 31.19 4.93
C ALA A 368 -14.33 31.96 6.11
N THR A 369 -15.36 31.41 6.75
CA THR A 369 -16.09 32.07 7.84
C THR A 369 -15.86 31.40 9.19
N ALA A 370 -16.19 32.11 10.28
CA ALA A 370 -16.20 31.54 11.62
C ALA A 370 -17.20 30.37 11.74
N ALA A 371 -18.34 30.45 11.04
CA ALA A 371 -19.33 29.39 11.01
C ALA A 371 -18.80 28.12 10.32
N ASP A 372 -18.01 28.26 9.24
CA ASP A 372 -17.39 27.12 8.58
C ASP A 372 -16.37 26.43 9.49
N ARG A 373 -15.53 27.24 10.15
CA ARG A 373 -14.57 26.73 11.15
C ARG A 373 -15.28 26.05 12.32
N GLN A 374 -16.40 26.59 12.78
CA GLN A 374 -17.19 25.98 13.86
C GLN A 374 -17.65 24.57 13.48
N ARG A 375 -18.22 24.39 12.28
CA ARG A 375 -18.63 23.04 11.80
C ARG A 375 -17.46 22.06 11.79
N GLU A 376 -16.28 22.52 11.39
CA GLU A 376 -15.07 21.68 11.35
C GLU A 376 -14.46 21.40 12.73
N VAL A 377 -14.57 22.35 13.67
CA VAL A 377 -14.21 22.13 15.08
C VAL A 377 -15.13 21.07 15.69
N ASP A 378 -16.45 21.18 15.46
CA ASP A 378 -17.43 20.21 15.96
C ASP A 378 -17.18 18.82 15.38
N TYR A 379 -16.93 18.72 14.08
CA TYR A 379 -16.53 17.48 13.41
C TYR A 379 -15.28 16.87 14.05
N ALA A 380 -14.23 17.67 14.28
CA ALA A 380 -13.00 17.19 14.87
C ALA A 380 -13.19 16.73 16.33
N LEU A 381 -14.01 17.42 17.12
CA LEU A 381 -14.36 17.05 18.50
C LEU A 381 -15.17 15.73 18.56
N GLU A 382 -16.03 15.47 17.58
CA GLU A 382 -16.68 14.17 17.43
C GLU A 382 -15.64 13.07 17.24
N LYS A 383 -14.64 13.28 16.35
CA LYS A 383 -13.57 12.30 16.14
C LYS A 383 -12.61 12.15 17.32
N VAL A 384 -12.38 13.21 18.11
CA VAL A 384 -11.66 13.12 19.39
C VAL A 384 -12.39 12.20 20.36
N SER A 385 -13.73 12.25 20.39
CA SER A 385 -14.54 11.43 21.29
C SER A 385 -14.46 9.93 20.96
N ILE A 386 -14.17 9.58 19.70
CA ILE A 386 -13.88 8.20 19.27
C ILE A 386 -12.50 7.74 19.74
N ALA A 387 -11.50 8.63 19.71
CA ALA A 387 -10.13 8.30 20.08
C ALA A 387 -9.40 9.49 20.72
N VAL A 388 -9.56 9.66 22.05
CA VAL A 388 -9.05 10.83 22.78
C VAL A 388 -7.52 10.99 22.72
N HIS A 389 -6.77 9.89 22.58
CA HIS A 389 -5.30 9.90 22.41
C HIS A 389 -4.86 9.94 20.94
N ASN A 390 -5.75 10.21 19.98
CA ASN A 390 -5.36 10.42 18.60
C ASN A 390 -4.90 11.86 18.40
N GLU A 391 -3.61 12.06 18.14
CA GLU A 391 -3.02 13.40 17.96
C GLU A 391 -3.58 14.16 16.75
N SER A 392 -3.95 13.47 15.67
CA SER A 392 -4.33 14.08 14.39
C SER A 392 -5.50 15.08 14.49
N PRO A 393 -6.68 14.73 15.06
CA PRO A 393 -7.78 15.68 15.23
C PRO A 393 -7.43 16.84 16.19
N TRP A 394 -6.58 16.63 17.20
CA TRP A 394 -6.12 17.72 18.06
C TRP A 394 -5.25 18.73 17.30
N ASN A 395 -4.36 18.24 16.44
CA ASN A 395 -3.54 19.09 15.57
C ASN A 395 -4.40 19.81 14.52
N TYR A 396 -5.42 19.15 13.99
CA TYR A 396 -6.40 19.75 13.10
C TYR A 396 -7.17 20.89 13.78
N ILE A 397 -7.68 20.68 15.00
CA ILE A 397 -8.33 21.73 15.82
C ILE A 397 -7.40 22.93 16.02
N ARG A 398 -6.13 22.70 16.39
CA ARG A 398 -5.13 23.79 16.53
C ARG A 398 -4.93 24.57 15.23
N GLY A 399 -4.99 23.89 14.08
CA GLY A 399 -4.94 24.53 12.77
C GLY A 399 -6.16 25.41 12.50
N LEU A 400 -7.37 24.89 12.76
CA LEU A 400 -8.65 25.58 12.52
C LEU A 400 -8.78 26.89 13.31
N ILE A 401 -8.38 26.86 14.58
CA ILE A 401 -8.57 28.01 15.49
C ILE A 401 -7.42 29.01 15.47
N ARG A 402 -6.34 28.74 14.74
CA ARG A 402 -5.17 29.64 14.71
C ARG A 402 -5.58 31.04 14.24
N GLY A 403 -5.27 32.05 15.05
CA GLY A 403 -5.66 33.45 14.82
C GLY A 403 -7.12 33.78 15.16
N HIS A 404 -7.90 32.80 15.61
CA HIS A 404 -9.30 32.93 15.99
C HIS A 404 -9.56 32.31 17.38
N GLU A 405 -8.52 32.16 18.21
CA GLU A 405 -8.58 31.36 19.43
C GLU A 405 -9.68 31.84 20.38
N ALA A 406 -9.87 33.16 20.50
CA ALA A 406 -10.89 33.76 21.36
C ALA A 406 -12.33 33.31 21.01
N ALA A 407 -12.63 33.08 19.72
CA ALA A 407 -13.96 32.67 19.28
C ALA A 407 -14.33 31.24 19.72
N PHE A 408 -13.32 30.36 19.85
CA PHE A 408 -13.51 28.94 20.16
C PHE A 408 -13.08 28.56 21.59
N ALA A 409 -12.45 29.49 22.32
CA ALA A 409 -11.83 29.22 23.62
C ALA A 409 -12.83 28.66 24.65
N ALA A 410 -14.06 29.19 24.71
CA ALA A 410 -15.06 28.73 25.68
C ALA A 410 -15.39 27.24 25.51
N GLN A 411 -15.83 26.85 24.30
CA GLN A 411 -16.18 25.47 23.96
C GLN A 411 -14.99 24.51 24.13
N LEU A 412 -13.81 24.90 23.62
CA LEU A 412 -12.63 24.04 23.63
C LEU A 412 -12.05 23.86 25.03
N LYS A 413 -12.07 24.91 25.88
CA LYS A 413 -11.67 24.78 27.29
C LYS A 413 -12.58 23.82 28.02
N GLU A 414 -13.90 23.98 27.90
CA GLU A 414 -14.88 23.11 28.53
C GLU A 414 -14.69 21.65 28.11
N LYS A 415 -14.58 21.39 26.79
CA LYS A 415 -14.38 20.03 26.28
C LYS A 415 -13.05 19.42 26.71
N ALA A 416 -11.95 20.16 26.64
CA ALA A 416 -10.64 19.65 27.05
C ALA A 416 -10.55 19.40 28.56
N GLN A 417 -11.17 20.24 29.39
CA GLN A 417 -11.28 20.01 30.84
C GLN A 417 -12.06 18.73 31.15
N ASN A 418 -13.25 18.56 30.53
CA ASN A 418 -14.05 17.35 30.71
C ASN A 418 -13.29 16.08 30.29
N ILE A 419 -12.55 16.15 29.19
CA ILE A 419 -11.69 15.04 28.74
C ILE A 419 -10.58 14.76 29.77
N LEU A 420 -9.91 15.78 30.32
CA LEU A 420 -8.88 15.55 31.34
C LEU A 420 -9.45 15.02 32.66
N THR A 421 -10.68 15.36 33.03
CA THR A 421 -11.35 14.76 34.18
C THR A 421 -11.58 13.26 33.97
N ALA A 422 -12.00 12.86 32.77
CA ALA A 422 -12.24 11.45 32.44
C ALA A 422 -10.96 10.67 32.08
N THR A 423 -9.96 11.36 31.52
CA THR A 423 -8.72 10.78 30.97
C THR A 423 -7.55 11.72 31.30
N PRO A 424 -7.03 11.67 32.54
CA PRO A 424 -6.01 12.61 33.03
C PRO A 424 -4.67 12.56 32.29
N ASP A 425 -4.37 11.45 31.63
CA ASP A 425 -3.17 11.23 30.84
C ASP A 425 -3.30 11.69 29.37
N CYS A 426 -4.42 12.31 28.98
CA CYS A 426 -4.59 12.89 27.65
C CYS A 426 -3.72 14.15 27.48
N ILE A 427 -2.46 13.95 27.07
CA ILE A 427 -1.48 15.03 26.88
C ILE A 427 -1.93 16.07 25.85
N PHE A 428 -2.77 15.69 24.88
CA PHE A 428 -3.22 16.58 23.82
C PHE A 428 -4.27 17.59 24.30
N ALA A 429 -5.20 17.15 25.16
CA ALA A 429 -6.17 18.01 25.82
C ALA A 429 -5.46 18.99 26.77
N ALA A 430 -4.52 18.49 27.59
CA ALA A 430 -3.68 19.33 28.45
C ALA A 430 -2.89 20.36 27.64
N GLY A 431 -2.24 19.94 26.55
CA GLY A 431 -1.52 20.85 25.66
C GLY A 431 -2.42 21.93 25.06
N LEU A 432 -3.66 21.59 24.66
CA LEU A 432 -4.60 22.57 24.08
C LEU A 432 -5.03 23.59 25.13
N LEU A 433 -5.32 23.15 26.35
CA LEU A 433 -5.63 24.06 27.47
C LEU A 433 -4.47 25.01 27.77
N VAL A 434 -3.23 24.50 27.79
CA VAL A 434 -2.04 25.35 27.95
C VAL A 434 -1.96 26.40 26.84
N ASP A 435 -2.23 26.03 25.58
CA ASP A 435 -2.24 26.97 24.46
C ASP A 435 -3.31 28.07 24.64
N LEU A 436 -4.54 27.69 25.03
CA LEU A 436 -5.66 28.62 25.21
C LEU A 436 -5.48 29.54 26.42
N TYR A 437 -5.09 29.00 27.57
CA TYR A 437 -4.83 29.79 28.78
C TYR A 437 -3.66 30.76 28.60
N ALA A 438 -2.58 30.32 27.95
CA ALA A 438 -1.45 31.20 27.66
C ALA A 438 -1.81 32.35 26.70
N LYS A 439 -2.85 32.18 25.88
CA LYS A 439 -3.36 33.22 24.99
C LYS A 439 -4.26 34.23 25.73
N GLU A 440 -5.00 33.77 26.73
CA GLU A 440 -5.89 34.60 27.56
C GLU A 440 -5.10 35.46 28.57
N GLY A 441 -4.09 34.89 29.22
CA GLY A 441 -3.07 35.64 29.95
C GLY A 441 -3.52 36.32 31.26
N THR A 442 -4.68 35.96 31.81
CA THR A 442 -5.10 36.39 33.15
C THR A 442 -4.34 35.62 34.24
N ASP A 443 -4.23 36.18 35.44
CA ASP A 443 -3.53 35.51 36.56
C ASP A 443 -4.03 34.07 36.81
N ASP A 444 -5.35 33.87 36.79
CA ASP A 444 -5.98 32.55 36.97
C ASP A 444 -5.64 31.57 35.84
N THR A 445 -5.61 32.04 34.59
CA THR A 445 -5.30 31.19 33.44
C THR A 445 -3.82 30.88 33.35
N VAL A 446 -2.94 31.82 33.71
CA VAL A 446 -1.49 31.61 33.84
C VAL A 446 -1.18 30.58 34.93
N ALA A 447 -1.84 30.67 36.09
CA ALA A 447 -1.71 29.69 37.16
C ALA A 447 -2.17 28.29 36.70
N SER A 448 -3.32 28.22 36.02
CA SER A 448 -3.87 26.96 35.48
C SER A 448 -2.94 26.33 34.43
N ALA A 449 -2.40 27.13 33.50
CA ALA A 449 -1.44 26.68 32.51
C ALA A 449 -0.13 26.21 33.14
N THR A 450 0.36 26.89 34.18
CA THR A 450 1.56 26.50 34.93
C THR A 450 1.40 25.12 35.54
N LYS A 451 0.27 24.86 36.21
CA LYS A 451 -0.03 23.55 36.80
C LYS A 451 -0.04 22.44 35.74
N LEU A 452 -0.71 22.66 34.60
CA LEU A 452 -0.74 21.68 33.51
C LEU A 452 0.66 21.42 32.92
N LEU A 453 1.48 22.46 32.77
CA LEU A 453 2.86 22.33 32.28
C LEU A 453 3.74 21.50 33.23
N GLU A 454 3.57 21.68 34.55
CA GLU A 454 4.27 20.88 35.56
C GLU A 454 3.85 19.40 35.49
N THR A 455 2.55 19.12 35.37
CA THR A 455 2.03 17.75 35.18
C THR A 455 2.55 17.12 33.89
N LEU A 456 2.49 17.84 32.75
CA LEU A 456 3.01 17.36 31.46
C LEU A 456 4.51 17.03 31.56
N MET A 457 5.29 17.89 32.20
CA MET A 457 6.73 17.73 32.33
C MET A 457 7.15 16.56 33.23
N ASN A 458 6.43 16.37 34.34
CA ASN A 458 6.87 15.48 35.41
C ASN A 458 6.09 14.16 35.47
N GLU A 459 4.91 14.08 34.86
CA GLU A 459 4.00 12.94 35.01
C GLU A 459 3.62 12.34 33.65
N THR A 460 2.99 13.11 32.76
CA THR A 460 2.27 12.53 31.60
C THR A 460 3.01 12.59 30.26
N ASP A 461 3.90 13.56 30.02
CA ASP A 461 4.63 13.71 28.74
C ASP A 461 6.13 13.98 28.95
N ARG A 462 6.76 13.12 29.74
CA ARG A 462 8.17 13.23 30.15
C ARG A 462 9.15 13.28 28.97
N VAL A 463 8.82 12.62 27.85
CA VAL A 463 9.65 12.64 26.63
C VAL A 463 9.82 14.05 26.07
N ARG A 464 8.82 14.93 26.27
CA ARG A 464 8.87 16.34 25.86
C ARG A 464 9.16 17.29 27.04
N LYS A 465 9.76 16.80 28.15
CA LYS A 465 10.10 17.62 29.34
C LYS A 465 10.83 18.93 28.99
N ALA A 466 11.84 18.88 28.14
CA ALA A 466 12.59 20.08 27.73
C ALA A 466 11.69 21.12 27.03
N TYR A 467 10.75 20.66 26.21
CA TYR A 467 9.77 21.52 25.53
C TYR A 467 8.80 22.16 26.53
N TRP A 468 8.27 21.39 27.49
CA TRP A 468 7.37 21.92 28.52
C TRP A 468 8.07 22.91 29.45
N GLN A 469 9.33 22.68 29.81
CA GLN A 469 10.15 23.63 30.56
C GLN A 469 10.34 24.95 29.77
N PHE A 470 10.59 24.86 28.46
CA PHE A 470 10.66 26.03 27.59
C PHE A 470 9.34 26.81 27.54
N ARG A 471 8.21 26.10 27.39
CA ARG A 471 6.86 26.70 27.40
C ARG A 471 6.56 27.41 28.73
N LEU A 472 6.90 26.80 29.86
CA LEU A 472 6.73 27.39 31.20
C LEU A 472 7.57 28.66 31.38
N THR A 473 8.83 28.61 30.94
CA THR A 473 9.73 29.78 30.99
C THR A 473 9.19 30.92 30.12
N THR A 474 8.60 30.60 28.97
CA THR A 474 8.01 31.59 28.06
C THR A 474 6.75 32.22 28.65
N LEU A 475 5.89 31.41 29.29
CA LEU A 475 4.67 31.87 29.95
C LEU A 475 4.99 32.88 31.06
N LYS A 476 5.95 32.56 31.93
CA LYS A 476 6.40 33.42 33.05
C LYS A 476 7.09 34.72 32.63
N ARG A 477 7.54 34.84 31.37
CA ARG A 477 8.11 36.08 30.83
C ARG A 477 7.04 37.03 30.27
N ARG A 478 5.83 36.52 30.03
CA ARG A 478 4.72 37.26 29.40
C ARG A 478 3.67 37.71 30.41
N ALA A 479 3.46 36.93 31.47
CA ALA A 479 2.86 37.38 32.71
C ALA A 479 3.83 38.33 33.42
#